data_AF-A0A1X0RT26-F1
#
_entry.id   AF-A0A1X0RT26-F1
#
_cell.length_a   1.000
_cell.length_b   1.000
_cell.length_c   1.000
_cell.angle_alpha   90.00
_cell.angle_beta   90.00
_cell.angle_gamma   90.00
#
_symmetry.space_group_name_H-M   'P 1'
#
loop_
_entity.id
_entity.type
_entity.pdbx_description
1 polymer ?
#
loop_
_entity_poly.entity_id
_entity_poly.type
_entity_poly.pdbx_seq_one_letter_code
_entity_poly.pdbx_strand_id
1 'polypeptide(L)'
;MITGNHRYLPATLIAAFIKRLARLSLTAPPAACVIIIPFIYNLLKRHPTCMCLIHSNKAIDNAATDPFTMDNLDPYECKALDSSLWEVKTLTEHYYANVSTLAKIFSEQFLKPKYNLEDFLDHTYATVSIFILFTLVTFAH
;
A
#
# COMPACT_ATOMS: atom_id res chain seq x y z
N MET A 1 -14.81 29.33 11.98
CA MET A 1 -15.10 29.15 10.53
C MET A 1 -14.48 27.84 10.06
N ILE A 2 -15.17 26.72 10.26
CA ILE A 2 -14.74 25.41 9.74
C ILE A 2 -15.65 25.15 8.53
N THR A 3 -15.22 25.57 7.35
CA THR A 3 -15.99 25.36 6.11
C THR A 3 -15.84 23.91 5.67
N GLY A 4 -16.98 23.24 5.48
CA GLY A 4 -17.03 21.90 4.89
C GLY A 4 -16.53 21.92 3.46
N ASN A 5 -15.58 21.03 3.16
CA ASN A 5 -15.43 20.42 1.84
C ASN A 5 -15.32 18.91 2.06
N HIS A 6 -16.00 18.12 1.24
CA HIS A 6 -15.87 16.65 1.16
C HIS A 6 -14.47 16.17 0.69
N ARG A 7 -13.41 16.97 0.92
CA ARG A 7 -12.01 16.79 0.49
C ARG A 7 -11.00 16.80 1.65
N TYR A 8 -11.47 16.84 2.90
CA TYR A 8 -10.60 16.85 4.08
C TYR A 8 -10.68 15.53 4.83
N LEU A 9 -10.27 14.42 4.18
CA LEU A 9 -9.85 13.28 4.98
C LEU A 9 -8.54 13.68 5.68
N PRO A 10 -8.46 13.55 7.02
CA PRO A 10 -7.26 13.92 7.74
C PRO A 10 -6.11 13.02 7.29
N ALA A 11 -4.92 13.60 7.12
CA ALA A 11 -3.75 12.87 6.65
C ALA A 11 -3.40 11.67 7.55
N THR A 12 -3.74 11.74 8.84
CA THR A 12 -3.61 10.65 9.80
C THR A 12 -4.41 9.40 9.40
N LEU A 13 -5.66 9.58 8.95
CA LEU A 13 -6.53 8.49 8.53
C LEU A 13 -6.01 7.82 7.26
N ILE A 14 -5.58 8.62 6.29
CA ILE A 14 -5.01 8.10 5.05
C ILE A 14 -3.70 7.36 5.34
N ALA A 15 -2.84 7.91 6.20
CA ALA A 15 -1.62 7.25 6.63
C ALA A 15 -1.90 5.91 7.32
N ALA A 16 -2.86 5.87 8.25
CA ALA A 16 -3.28 4.63 8.92
C ALA A 16 -3.81 3.60 7.93
N PHE A 17 -4.61 4.03 6.95
CA PHE A 17 -5.14 3.16 5.91
C PHE A 17 -4.04 2.60 5.00
N ILE A 18 -3.11 3.44 4.53
CA ILE A 18 -1.96 3.01 3.72
C ILE A 18 -1.11 2.00 4.49
N LYS A 19 -0.81 2.27 5.77
CA LYS A 19 0.02 1.41 6.61
C LYS A 19 -0.64 0.05 6.87
N ARG A 20 -1.96 0.04 7.12
CA ARG A 20 -2.74 -1.21 7.24
C ARG A 20 -2.73 -2.02 5.95
N LEU A 21 -2.91 -1.37 4.79
CA LEU A 21 -2.82 -2.03 3.48
C LEU A 21 -1.41 -2.56 3.20
N ALA A 22 -0.37 -1.80 3.52
CA ALA A 22 1.01 -2.21 3.30
C ALA A 22 1.35 -3.47 4.11
N ARG A 23 0.88 -3.57 5.35
CA ARG A 23 1.05 -4.78 6.17
C ARG A 23 0.24 -5.96 5.66
N LEU A 24 -1.01 -5.74 5.23
CA LEU A 24 -1.81 -6.79 4.59
C LEU A 24 -1.14 -7.33 3.32
N SER A 25 -0.44 -6.47 2.55
CA SER A 25 0.27 -6.90 1.34
C SER A 25 1.44 -7.85 1.59
N LEU A 26 2.00 -7.92 2.80
CA LEU A 26 3.04 -8.91 3.13
C LEU A 26 2.49 -10.33 3.27
N THR A 27 1.23 -10.46 3.68
CA THR A 27 0.53 -11.76 3.81
C THR A 27 -0.36 -12.08 2.63
N ALA A 28 -0.57 -11.14 1.72
CA ALA A 28 -1.47 -11.27 0.58
C ALA A 28 -0.84 -12.07 -0.57
N PRO A 29 -1.66 -12.70 -1.44
CA PRO A 29 -1.17 -13.32 -2.66
C PRO A 29 -0.59 -12.27 -3.63
N PRO A 30 0.34 -12.65 -4.52
CA PRO A 30 1.00 -11.72 -5.45
C PRO A 30 0.01 -10.97 -6.35
N ALA A 31 -1.09 -11.62 -6.72
CA ALA A 31 -2.23 -11.05 -7.44
C ALA A 31 -2.78 -9.78 -6.76
N ALA A 32 -2.97 -9.83 -5.43
CA ALA A 32 -3.46 -8.67 -4.68
C ALA A 32 -2.40 -7.56 -4.59
N CYS A 33 -1.11 -7.92 -4.45
CA CYS A 33 -0.01 -6.95 -4.37
C CYS A 33 0.08 -6.07 -5.63
N VAL A 34 -0.19 -6.63 -6.81
CA VAL A 34 -0.21 -5.89 -8.10
C VAL A 34 -1.25 -4.76 -8.10
N ILE A 35 -2.33 -4.87 -7.32
CA ILE A 35 -3.37 -3.82 -7.20
C ILE A 35 -3.07 -2.88 -6.03
N ILE A 36 -2.61 -3.42 -4.90
CA ILE A 36 -2.33 -2.65 -3.68
C ILE A 36 -1.21 -1.61 -3.93
N ILE A 37 -0.15 -1.99 -4.65
CA ILE A 37 0.97 -1.09 -4.96
C ILE A 37 0.53 0.18 -5.72
N PRO A 38 -0.10 0.09 -6.91
CA PRO A 38 -0.55 1.28 -7.65
C PRO A 38 -1.63 2.04 -6.88
N PHE A 39 -2.42 1.36 -6.04
CA PHE A 39 -3.39 2.02 -5.17
C PHE A 39 -2.72 2.90 -4.09
N ILE A 40 -1.70 2.39 -3.40
CA ILE A 40 -0.90 3.16 -2.45
C ILE A 40 -0.21 4.34 -3.16
N TYR A 41 0.35 4.12 -4.34
CA TYR A 41 0.95 5.18 -5.16
C TYR A 41 -0.06 6.31 -5.47
N ASN A 42 -1.27 5.94 -5.88
CA ASN A 42 -2.34 6.90 -6.18
C ASN A 42 -2.77 7.71 -4.94
N LEU A 43 -2.79 7.10 -3.76
CA LEU A 43 -3.09 7.78 -2.50
C LEU A 43 -1.99 8.77 -2.10
N LEU A 44 -0.72 8.35 -2.18
CA LEU A 44 0.42 9.22 -1.88
C LEU A 44 0.51 10.41 -2.83
N LYS A 45 0.27 10.18 -4.13
CA LYS A 45 0.25 11.26 -5.13
C LYS A 45 -0.90 12.25 -4.91
N ARG A 46 -2.02 11.80 -4.34
CA ARG A 46 -3.17 12.67 -4.01
C ARG A 46 -2.93 13.47 -2.73
N HIS A 47 -2.18 12.92 -1.77
CA HIS A 47 -1.94 13.51 -0.46
C HIS A 47 -0.43 13.62 -0.17
N PRO A 48 0.24 14.71 -0.56
CA PRO A 48 1.69 14.86 -0.38
C PRO A 48 2.12 14.86 1.10
N THR A 49 1.22 15.15 2.04
CA THR A 49 1.48 15.05 3.48
C THR A 49 1.85 13.62 3.90
N CYS A 50 1.31 12.59 3.23
CA CYS A 50 1.62 11.19 3.52
C CYS A 50 2.98 10.75 2.93
N MET A 51 3.66 11.60 2.16
CA MET A 51 4.97 11.28 1.57
C MET A 51 6.07 11.12 2.63
N CYS A 52 5.88 11.70 3.82
CA CYS A 52 6.76 11.52 4.96
C CYS A 52 6.92 10.04 5.38
N LEU A 53 5.96 9.18 5.03
CA LEU A 53 5.99 7.75 5.31
C LEU A 53 7.07 7.00 4.50
N ILE A 54 7.42 7.49 3.30
CA ILE A 54 8.47 6.89 2.47
C ILE A 54 9.81 7.55 2.78
N HIS A 55 9.82 8.87 2.88
CA HIS A 55 11.01 9.66 3.16
C HIS A 55 10.79 10.49 4.43
N SER A 56 11.16 9.93 5.57
CA SER A 56 11.17 10.66 6.84
C SER A 56 12.58 11.15 7.15
N ASN A 57 12.77 12.46 7.22
CA ASN A 57 14.03 13.06 7.69
C ASN A 57 14.24 12.87 9.21
N LYS A 58 13.24 12.33 9.94
CA LYS A 58 13.28 12.12 11.39
C LYS A 58 13.73 10.70 11.79
N ALA A 59 13.84 9.78 10.84
CA ALA A 59 14.15 8.37 11.13
C ALA A 59 15.62 8.12 11.52
N ILE A 60 16.47 9.15 11.48
CA ILE A 60 17.92 9.03 11.71
C ILE A 60 18.25 8.88 13.21
N ASP A 61 17.41 9.42 14.11
CA ASP A 61 17.72 9.48 15.54
C ASP A 61 17.05 8.37 16.38
N ASN A 62 15.98 7.73 15.88
CA ASN A 62 15.21 6.70 16.62
C ASN A 62 14.79 5.52 15.71
N ALA A 63 15.76 4.94 14.99
CA ALA A 63 15.52 3.91 13.97
C ALA A 63 14.99 2.55 14.49
N ALA A 64 14.88 2.35 15.81
CA ALA A 64 14.72 1.00 16.37
C ALA A 64 13.26 0.57 16.64
N THR A 65 12.27 1.47 16.67
CA THR A 65 10.89 1.09 17.03
C THR A 65 9.86 1.85 16.20
N ASP A 66 9.15 1.12 15.34
CA ASP A 66 8.00 1.63 14.58
C ASP A 66 6.88 2.02 15.58
N PRO A 67 6.47 3.30 15.68
CA PRO A 67 5.43 3.74 16.63
C PRO A 67 4.02 3.28 16.25
N PHE A 68 3.86 2.65 15.08
CA PHE A 68 2.56 2.24 14.56
C PHE A 68 1.98 1.00 15.26
N THR A 69 0.73 1.13 15.73
CA THR A 69 -0.02 0.04 16.38
C THR A 69 -1.20 -0.39 15.51
N MET A 70 -1.29 -1.69 15.19
CA MET A 70 -2.32 -2.28 14.33
C MET A 70 -3.66 -2.53 14.99
N ASP A 71 -3.65 -2.77 16.29
CA ASP A 71 -4.84 -3.22 17.04
C ASP A 71 -5.82 -2.07 17.30
N ASN A 72 -5.33 -0.84 17.28
CA ASN A 72 -6.15 0.34 17.47
C ASN A 72 -7.01 0.57 16.23
N LEU A 73 -8.34 0.60 16.43
CA LEU A 73 -9.29 0.86 15.36
C LEU A 73 -9.30 2.35 14.97
N ASP A 74 -8.95 3.22 15.92
CA ASP A 74 -8.96 4.67 15.76
C ASP A 74 -7.74 5.19 15.00
N PRO A 75 -7.91 5.74 13.78
CA PRO A 75 -6.80 6.15 12.93
C PRO A 75 -5.96 7.30 13.51
N TYR A 76 -6.49 8.04 14.48
CA TYR A 76 -5.78 9.12 15.16
C TYR A 76 -4.81 8.61 16.23
N GLU A 77 -5.07 7.43 16.81
CA GLU A 77 -4.25 6.85 17.87
C GLU A 77 -3.20 5.86 17.35
N CYS A 78 -3.33 5.37 16.10
CA CYS A 78 -2.37 4.47 15.48
C CYS A 78 -0.99 5.09 15.21
N LYS A 79 -0.82 6.41 15.35
CA LYS A 79 0.44 7.17 15.08
C LYS A 79 1.11 6.84 13.74
N ALA A 80 0.29 6.56 12.72
CA ALA A 80 0.79 6.12 11.42
C ALA A 80 1.67 7.16 10.71
N LEU A 81 1.40 8.47 10.87
CA LEU A 81 2.21 9.53 10.23
C LEU A 81 3.66 9.59 10.71
N ASP A 82 3.92 9.15 11.94
CA ASP A 82 5.26 9.12 12.52
C ASP A 82 6.01 7.82 12.17
N SER A 83 5.34 6.87 11.50
CA SER A 83 5.92 5.60 11.05
C SER A 83 6.51 5.66 9.63
N SER A 84 7.25 4.61 9.26
CA SER A 84 7.80 4.43 7.91
C SER A 84 7.17 3.23 7.19
N LEU A 85 7.06 3.27 5.85
CA LEU A 85 6.51 2.18 5.03
C LEU A 85 7.57 1.16 4.61
N TRP A 86 8.16 0.47 5.59
CA TRP A 86 9.16 -0.57 5.33
C TRP A 86 8.58 -1.78 4.58
N GLU A 87 7.28 -2.03 4.70
CA GLU A 87 6.59 -3.14 4.05
C GLU A 87 6.65 -3.02 2.52
N VAL A 88 6.49 -1.79 2.02
CA VAL A 88 6.63 -1.49 0.60
C VAL A 88 8.07 -1.68 0.13
N LYS A 89 9.06 -1.33 0.98
CA LYS A 89 10.46 -1.58 0.69
C LYS A 89 10.76 -3.06 0.58
N THR A 90 10.21 -3.89 1.47
CA THR A 90 10.39 -5.36 1.39
C THR A 90 9.74 -5.96 0.13
N LEU A 91 8.64 -5.40 -0.37
CA LEU A 91 8.03 -5.85 -1.64
C LEU A 91 8.91 -5.59 -2.87
N THR A 92 9.93 -4.73 -2.78
CA THR A 92 10.89 -4.53 -3.88
C THR A 92 11.73 -5.78 -4.17
N GLU A 93 11.87 -6.67 -3.20
CA GLU A 93 12.60 -7.95 -3.29
C GLU A 93 11.65 -9.15 -3.36
N HIS A 94 10.39 -8.94 -3.75
CA HIS A 94 9.41 -10.00 -3.86
C HIS A 94 9.77 -10.98 -5.00
N TYR A 95 9.47 -12.28 -4.80
CA TYR A 95 9.80 -13.35 -5.75
C TYR A 95 9.15 -13.16 -7.13
N TYR A 96 7.98 -12.52 -7.18
CA TYR A 96 7.27 -12.25 -8.44
C TYR A 96 7.75 -10.94 -9.06
N ALA A 97 8.40 -11.05 -10.22
CA ALA A 97 9.10 -9.93 -10.88
C ALA A 97 8.20 -8.70 -11.11
N ASN A 98 6.93 -8.89 -11.49
CA ASN A 98 6.02 -7.77 -11.75
C ASN A 98 5.70 -6.96 -10.48
N VAL A 99 5.63 -7.61 -9.32
CA VAL A 99 5.43 -6.93 -8.03
C VAL A 99 6.71 -6.21 -7.63
N SER A 100 7.88 -6.84 -7.82
CA SER A 100 9.19 -6.20 -7.56
C SER A 100 9.38 -4.94 -8.41
N THR A 101 9.09 -4.98 -9.71
CA THR A 101 9.23 -3.82 -10.60
C THR A 101 8.23 -2.71 -10.25
N LEU A 102 7.00 -3.07 -9.90
CA LEU A 102 6.02 -2.10 -9.41
C LEU A 102 6.44 -1.48 -8.07
N ALA A 103 6.96 -2.26 -7.12
CA ALA A 103 7.40 -1.71 -5.84
C ALA A 103 8.64 -0.80 -5.99
N LYS A 104 9.51 -1.03 -6.98
CA LYS A 104 10.68 -0.17 -7.25
C LYS A 104 10.29 1.26 -7.60
N ILE A 105 9.08 1.51 -8.11
CA ILE A 105 8.61 2.88 -8.42
C ILE A 105 8.60 3.79 -7.19
N PHE A 106 8.47 3.24 -5.98
CA PHE A 106 8.49 4.02 -4.74
C PHE A 106 9.90 4.49 -4.35
N SER A 107 10.94 3.85 -4.90
CA SER A 107 12.33 4.30 -4.75
C SER A 107 12.73 5.34 -5.81
N GLU A 108 11.93 5.49 -6.87
CA GLU A 108 12.11 6.46 -7.94
C GLU A 108 11.32 7.75 -7.67
N GLN A 109 11.57 8.81 -8.45
CA GLN A 109 10.80 10.05 -8.37
C GLN A 109 9.37 9.86 -8.91
N PHE A 110 8.37 10.46 -8.25
CA PHE A 110 6.93 10.31 -8.53
C PHE A 110 6.45 11.08 -9.78
N LEU A 111 7.16 10.91 -10.90
CA LEU A 111 6.90 11.62 -12.17
C LEU A 111 5.75 10.98 -12.96
N LYS A 112 5.47 9.69 -12.77
CA LYS A 112 4.43 8.96 -13.53
C LYS A 112 3.02 9.45 -13.19
N PRO A 113 2.10 9.57 -14.18
CA PRO A 113 0.70 9.91 -13.93
C PRO A 113 0.02 8.86 -13.02
N LYS A 114 -1.21 9.14 -12.57
CA LYS A 114 -1.98 8.21 -11.74
C LYS A 114 -2.16 6.90 -12.51
N TYR A 115 -2.03 5.77 -11.84
CA TYR A 115 -2.28 4.46 -12.43
C TYR A 115 -3.79 4.20 -12.53
N ASN A 116 -4.26 3.71 -13.68
CA ASN A 116 -5.61 3.18 -13.77
C ASN A 116 -5.63 1.80 -13.12
N LEU A 117 -6.51 1.59 -12.14
CA LEU A 117 -6.56 0.32 -11.39
C LEU A 117 -7.33 -0.76 -12.17
N GLU A 118 -8.23 -0.38 -13.07
CA GLU A 118 -9.04 -1.30 -13.88
C GLU A 118 -8.14 -2.18 -14.75
N ASP A 119 -7.12 -1.59 -15.38
CA ASP A 119 -6.13 -2.30 -16.18
C ASP A 119 -5.42 -3.42 -15.38
N PHE A 120 -5.15 -3.21 -14.08
CA PHE A 120 -4.52 -4.23 -13.22
C PHE A 120 -5.53 -5.26 -12.71
N LEU A 121 -6.78 -4.88 -12.56
CA LEU A 121 -7.86 -5.75 -12.12
C LEU A 121 -8.17 -6.82 -13.18
N ASP A 122 -8.25 -6.46 -14.46
CA ASP A 122 -8.56 -7.40 -15.55
C ASP A 122 -7.52 -8.53 -15.66
N HIS A 123 -6.23 -8.20 -15.50
CA HIS A 123 -5.16 -9.20 -15.42
C HIS A 123 -5.29 -10.11 -14.19
N THR A 124 -5.78 -9.57 -13.08
CA THR A 124 -5.97 -10.31 -11.84
C THR A 124 -7.21 -11.20 -11.90
N TYR A 125 -8.33 -10.74 -12.46
CA TYR A 125 -9.54 -11.56 -12.61
C TYR A 125 -9.33 -12.73 -13.58
N ALA A 126 -8.56 -12.54 -14.65
CA ALA A 126 -8.20 -13.64 -15.54
C ALA A 126 -7.39 -14.73 -14.79
N THR A 127 -6.47 -14.32 -13.92
CA THR A 127 -5.62 -15.24 -13.14
C THR A 127 -6.35 -15.83 -11.92
N VAL A 128 -7.24 -15.08 -11.27
CA VAL A 128 -8.07 -15.56 -10.15
C VAL A 128 -9.17 -16.50 -10.65
N SER A 129 -9.77 -16.27 -11.82
CA SER A 129 -10.63 -17.26 -12.48
C SER A 129 -9.87 -18.54 -12.80
N ILE A 130 -8.62 -18.45 -13.30
CA ILE A 130 -7.78 -19.63 -13.50
C ILE A 130 -7.54 -20.36 -12.17
N PHE A 131 -7.29 -19.62 -11.09
CA PHE A 131 -6.96 -20.19 -9.78
C PHE A 131 -8.18 -20.87 -9.14
N ILE A 132 -9.35 -20.23 -9.18
CA ILE A 132 -10.62 -20.81 -8.70
C ILE A 132 -10.98 -22.05 -9.50
N LEU A 133 -10.82 -22.01 -10.83
CA LEU A 133 -11.06 -23.17 -11.69
C LEU A 133 -10.06 -24.31 -11.37
N PHE A 134 -8.78 -23.99 -11.16
CA PHE A 134 -7.77 -24.99 -10.80
C PHE A 134 -8.05 -25.62 -9.44
N THR A 135 -8.44 -24.81 -8.45
CA THR A 135 -8.72 -25.27 -7.08
C THR A 135 -9.98 -26.12 -7.04
N LEU A 136 -11.04 -25.77 -7.80
CA LEU A 136 -12.24 -26.60 -7.92
C LEU A 136 -11.99 -27.92 -8.66
N VAL A 137 -11.11 -27.94 -9.66
CA VAL A 137 -10.76 -29.17 -10.40
C VAL A 137 -9.84 -30.09 -9.59
N THR A 138 -8.95 -29.55 -8.76
CA THR A 138 -8.07 -30.38 -7.90
C THR A 138 -8.73 -30.89 -6.63
N PHE A 139 -9.83 -30.29 -6.16
CA PHE A 139 -10.59 -30.79 -5.00
C PHE A 139 -11.74 -31.75 -5.36
N ALA A 140 -11.97 -31.98 -6.66
CA ALA A 140 -13.02 -32.88 -7.17
C ALA A 140 -12.53 -34.32 -7.44
N HIS A 141 -11.31 -34.67 -7.04
CA HIS A 141 -10.73 -36.02 -7.16
C HIS A 141 -10.06 -36.43 -5.84
#